data_AF-E3MJH2-F1
#
_entry.id   AF-E3MJH2-F1
#
_cell.length_a   1.000
_cell.length_b   1.000
_cell.length_c   1.000
_cell.angle_alpha   90.00
_cell.angle_beta   90.00
_cell.angle_gamma   90.00
#
_symmetry.space_group_name_H-M   'P 1'
#
loop_
_entity.id
_entity.type
_entity.pdbx_description
1 polymer ?
#
loop_
_entity_poly.entity_id
_entity_poly.type
_entity_poly.pdbx_seq_one_letter_code
_entity_poly.pdbx_strand_id
1 'polypeptide(L)'
;MDRNNVVNPSKNSQRYQNTKPYEMNHNVCTDHPSRPVDEICCYCGKDEGKHREDFENQKQRPKIEDVLIRCGHGSEDNGKQCNHRMHLSCATFAKPMMNFNTQYLSLKQNNNAVWCSDHFCEICFGEGFQQTASCGELLHDKKTIRAFHTNCRPIGSKMLGGSKIELVKRPTNYTGDHMKLCGLCGKSGGKLQKCKSCIQSFHLRCHQTTSGSHDRLTTCRDCIFDVQIRANEKTFLLDQGVLEVVTTCKDSETNLPEGVVSVLSERHRRPINVQRNCLYTPPQEICHTVFKSWKQLYKDHKDLPAVSKFLQNLHEYWPVVQKPQKKVIESYDLHQSFVKFLKKNKQEVPDFKPKPAEENKLVKIKHFGQKGYGVVAKKTIKPGDEIGTYYGEVITIEERERRKTLSIISKDKEAKHYCFKAKIDYTVVNGAKRCNYKEDVIIDSSCYQNETA
;
A
#
# COMPACT_ATOMS: atom_id res chain seq x y z
N MET A 1 -13.05 38.47 23.21
CA MET A 1 -11.69 37.88 23.39
C MET A 1 -11.87 36.38 23.38
N ASP A 2 -12.04 35.80 22.19
CA ASP A 2 -12.30 34.38 22.04
C ASP A 2 -10.98 33.61 22.06
N ARG A 3 -10.87 32.69 23.01
CA ARG A 3 -9.75 31.77 23.14
C ARG A 3 -9.77 30.84 21.92
N ASN A 4 -8.84 31.06 21.01
CA ASN A 4 -8.44 30.10 19.98
C ASN A 4 -8.19 28.73 20.64
N ASN A 5 -9.17 27.83 20.53
CA ASN A 5 -8.97 26.40 20.75
C ASN A 5 -8.05 25.91 19.64
N VAL A 6 -6.73 26.03 19.83
CA VAL A 6 -5.75 25.41 18.96
C VAL A 6 -5.91 23.89 19.10
N VAL A 7 -6.66 23.31 18.17
CA VAL A 7 -6.90 21.86 18.10
C VAL A 7 -5.55 21.20 17.82
N ASN A 8 -5.07 20.40 18.78
CA ASN A 8 -3.80 19.70 18.66
C ASN A 8 -3.85 18.75 17.43
N PRO A 9 -3.01 18.95 16.39
CA PRO A 9 -3.03 18.16 15.15
C PRO A 9 -2.91 16.64 15.35
N SER A 10 -2.26 16.21 16.44
CA SER A 10 -2.19 14.80 16.84
C SER A 10 -3.56 14.21 17.19
N LYS A 11 -4.44 14.99 17.83
CA LYS A 11 -5.80 14.57 18.22
C LYS A 11 -6.71 14.42 16.99
N ASN A 12 -6.58 15.28 15.97
CA ASN A 12 -7.40 15.17 14.76
C ASN A 12 -6.99 13.98 13.89
N SER A 13 -5.69 13.69 13.79
CA SER A 13 -5.19 12.49 13.08
C SER A 13 -5.69 11.20 13.75
N GLN A 14 -5.67 11.15 15.09
CA GLN A 14 -6.18 10.01 15.85
C GLN A 14 -7.72 9.87 15.78
N ARG A 15 -8.46 10.97 15.60
CA ARG A 15 -9.90 10.91 15.34
C ARG A 15 -10.16 10.38 13.93
N TYR A 16 -9.41 10.87 12.94
CA TYR A 16 -9.52 10.49 11.52
C TYR A 16 -9.32 8.99 11.27
N GLN A 17 -8.30 8.39 11.86
CA GLN A 17 -8.05 6.94 11.71
C GLN A 17 -9.19 6.06 12.27
N ASN A 18 -9.98 6.58 13.20
CA ASN A 18 -11.00 5.86 13.96
C ASN A 18 -12.44 6.17 13.52
N THR A 19 -12.65 7.00 12.49
CA THR A 19 -13.98 7.22 11.91
C THR A 19 -14.37 6.11 10.94
N LYS A 20 -15.64 6.13 10.51
CA LYS A 20 -16.10 5.24 9.45
C LYS A 20 -15.32 5.51 8.15
N PRO A 21 -15.26 4.53 7.23
CA PRO A 21 -14.66 4.75 5.92
C PRO A 21 -15.26 5.99 5.26
N TYR A 22 -14.41 6.86 4.74
CA TYR A 22 -14.88 8.00 3.95
C TYR A 22 -15.42 7.52 2.61
N GLU A 23 -16.58 8.05 2.20
CA GLU A 23 -17.16 7.80 0.89
C GLU A 23 -16.35 8.57 -0.15
N MET A 24 -15.68 7.86 -1.05
CA MET A 24 -14.84 8.47 -2.09
C MET A 24 -14.80 7.60 -3.34
N ASN A 25 -14.51 8.21 -4.49
CA ASN A 25 -14.25 7.46 -5.72
C ASN A 25 -12.83 6.86 -5.68
N HIS A 26 -12.75 5.55 -5.49
CA HIS A 26 -11.48 4.81 -5.44
C HIS A 26 -10.82 4.59 -6.81
N ASN A 27 -11.50 4.96 -7.91
CA ASN A 27 -10.98 4.87 -9.26
C ASN A 27 -10.47 6.23 -9.78
N VAL A 28 -10.18 7.20 -8.91
CA VAL A 28 -9.55 8.46 -9.30
C VAL A 28 -8.03 8.31 -9.30
N CYS A 29 -7.37 8.98 -10.25
CA CYS A 29 -5.94 9.27 -10.20
C CYS A 29 -5.76 10.77 -10.03
N THR A 30 -4.95 11.16 -9.03
CA THR A 30 -4.46 12.53 -8.91
C THR A 30 -3.01 12.56 -9.36
N ASP A 31 -2.56 13.67 -9.94
CA ASP A 31 -1.17 13.81 -10.35
C ASP A 31 -0.22 13.64 -9.16
N HIS A 32 0.99 13.11 -9.43
CA HIS A 32 2.04 13.04 -8.41
C HIS A 32 2.39 14.47 -7.97
N PRO A 33 2.33 14.77 -6.67
CA PRO A 33 2.57 16.13 -6.23
C PRO A 33 4.03 16.52 -6.42
N SER A 34 4.27 17.77 -6.80
CA SER A 34 5.62 18.35 -6.78
C SER A 34 6.14 18.39 -5.35
N ARG A 35 7.46 18.25 -5.17
CA ARG A 35 8.06 18.43 -3.85
C ARG A 35 7.88 19.89 -3.41
N PRO A 36 7.23 20.16 -2.26
CA PRO A 36 7.01 21.52 -1.80
C PRO A 36 8.34 22.15 -1.36
N VAL A 37 8.46 23.46 -1.57
CA VAL A 37 9.56 24.28 -1.04
C VAL A 37 9.18 24.99 0.26
N ASP A 38 7.88 25.08 0.57
CA ASP A 38 7.32 25.85 1.70
C ASP A 38 6.45 24.98 2.63
N GLU A 39 5.97 25.56 3.74
CA GLU A 39 5.09 24.92 4.73
C GLU A 39 3.61 24.77 4.29
N ILE A 40 3.35 24.60 2.99
CA ILE A 40 2.01 24.47 2.42
C ILE A 40 1.61 23.00 2.22
N CYS A 41 0.34 22.76 1.91
CA CYS A 41 -0.13 21.42 1.60
C CYS A 41 0.55 20.86 0.35
N CYS A 42 1.23 19.73 0.51
CA CYS A 42 1.99 19.09 -0.55
C CYS A 42 1.14 18.58 -1.71
N TYR A 43 -0.16 18.31 -1.50
CA TYR A 43 -1.07 17.81 -2.55
C TYR A 43 -1.74 18.92 -3.37
N CYS A 44 -2.15 20.03 -2.74
CA CYS A 44 -2.89 21.08 -3.43
C CYS A 44 -2.09 22.39 -3.62
N GLY A 45 -0.96 22.55 -2.93
CA GLY A 45 -0.15 23.77 -2.98
C GLY A 45 -0.86 25.01 -2.44
N LYS A 46 -1.86 24.85 -1.56
CA LYS A 46 -2.66 25.94 -0.99
C LYS A 46 -2.69 25.86 0.54
N ASP A 47 -3.11 26.97 1.16
CA ASP A 47 -3.34 27.05 2.61
C ASP A 47 -4.65 26.42 3.04
N GLU A 48 -5.66 26.41 2.16
CA GLU A 48 -6.95 25.75 2.38
C GLU A 48 -7.12 24.50 1.51
N GLY A 49 -7.78 23.48 2.07
CA GLY A 49 -8.00 22.20 1.42
C GLY A 49 -9.03 22.30 0.30
N LYS A 50 -8.65 21.86 -0.91
CA LYS A 50 -9.55 21.85 -2.09
C LYS A 50 -10.83 21.05 -1.87
N HIS A 51 -10.78 20.04 -1.00
CA HIS A 51 -11.86 19.10 -0.74
C HIS A 51 -12.47 19.27 0.66
N ARG A 52 -12.29 20.44 1.28
CA ARG A 52 -12.74 20.72 2.65
C ARG A 52 -14.23 20.46 2.84
N GLU A 53 -15.07 21.05 1.98
CA GLU A 53 -16.53 20.90 2.09
C GLU A 53 -16.96 19.45 1.92
N ASP A 54 -16.47 18.75 0.90
CA ASP A 54 -16.74 17.33 0.66
C ASP A 54 -16.32 16.47 1.87
N PHE A 55 -15.20 16.80 2.52
CA PHE A 55 -14.69 16.08 3.68
C PHE A 55 -15.54 16.31 4.93
N GLU A 56 -15.82 17.57 5.26
CA GLU A 56 -16.50 17.97 6.49
C GLU A 56 -18.02 17.68 6.46
N ASN A 57 -18.61 17.63 5.26
CA ASN A 57 -20.04 17.32 5.06
C ASN A 57 -20.37 15.83 5.09
N GLN A 58 -19.39 14.94 5.02
CA GLN A 58 -19.65 13.51 5.17
C GLN A 58 -20.27 13.22 6.55
N LYS A 59 -21.13 12.20 6.61
CA LYS A 59 -21.84 11.76 7.83
C LYS A 59 -20.91 11.04 8.81
N GLN A 60 -19.73 11.59 9.06
CA GLN A 60 -18.75 11.10 10.01
C GLN A 60 -19.17 11.46 11.44
N ARG A 61 -18.99 10.52 12.36
CA ARG A 61 -19.17 10.74 13.79
C ARG A 61 -17.94 10.27 14.54
N PRO A 62 -17.21 11.17 15.23
CA PRO A 62 -17.42 12.63 15.29
C PRO A 62 -17.15 13.34 13.95
N LYS A 63 -17.67 14.56 13.78
CA LYS A 63 -17.23 15.46 12.71
C LYS A 63 -15.75 15.79 12.91
N ILE A 64 -15.00 15.84 11.82
CA ILE A 64 -13.57 16.16 11.80
C ILE A 64 -13.41 17.36 10.89
N GLU A 65 -12.78 18.40 11.41
CA GLU A 65 -12.42 19.60 10.68
C GLU A 65 -11.25 19.29 9.74
N ASP A 66 -11.28 19.89 8.55
CA ASP A 66 -10.15 19.82 7.65
C ASP A 66 -9.04 20.74 8.16
N VAL A 67 -7.93 20.13 8.58
CA VAL A 67 -6.77 20.83 9.14
C VAL A 67 -5.52 20.44 8.38
N LEU A 68 -4.60 21.40 8.25
CA LEU A 68 -3.26 21.15 7.74
C LEU A 68 -2.46 20.38 8.80
N ILE A 69 -2.16 19.12 8.53
CA ILE A 69 -1.36 18.26 9.40
C ILE A 69 0.03 18.04 8.83
N ARG A 70 1.01 17.82 9.71
CA ARG A 70 2.34 17.34 9.33
C ARG A 70 2.31 15.83 9.14
N CYS A 71 3.07 15.32 8.18
CA CYS A 71 3.28 13.90 8.01
C CYS A 71 3.80 13.25 9.31
N GLY A 72 3.21 12.12 9.69
CA GLY A 72 3.55 11.40 10.93
C GLY A 72 4.78 10.50 10.84
N HIS A 73 5.46 10.41 9.70
CA HIS A 73 6.67 9.60 9.60
C HIS A 73 7.83 10.24 10.37
N GLY A 74 8.47 9.46 11.26
CA GLY A 74 9.67 9.86 12.00
C GLY A 74 9.44 10.46 13.39
N SER A 75 8.27 10.27 14.01
CA SER A 75 7.98 10.81 15.35
C SER A 75 8.56 10.02 16.53
N GLU A 76 8.97 8.76 16.36
CA GLU A 76 9.39 7.91 17.50
C GLU A 76 10.71 7.13 17.28
N ASP A 77 11.04 6.67 16.06
CA ASP A 77 12.15 5.70 15.88
C ASP A 77 13.37 6.18 15.05
N ASN A 78 13.24 7.23 14.20
CA ASN A 78 14.27 7.54 13.16
C ASN A 78 14.81 9.00 13.17
N GLY A 79 14.58 9.78 14.22
CA GLY A 79 15.32 11.03 14.50
C GLY A 79 15.09 12.24 13.58
N LYS A 80 14.42 12.13 12.42
CA LYS A 80 13.98 13.28 11.61
C LYS A 80 12.54 13.11 11.15
N GLN A 81 11.68 13.96 11.69
CA GLN A 81 10.28 14.04 11.29
C GLN A 81 10.16 14.58 9.86
N CYS A 82 9.32 13.95 9.03
CA CYS A 82 9.03 14.41 7.68
C CYS A 82 8.45 15.84 7.68
N ASN A 83 8.89 16.69 6.75
CA ASN A 83 8.46 18.09 6.67
C ASN A 83 7.20 18.31 5.82
N HIS A 84 6.75 17.29 5.08
CA HIS A 84 5.55 17.43 4.25
C HIS A 84 4.32 17.69 5.11
N ARG A 85 3.52 18.66 4.68
CA ARG A 85 2.22 18.98 5.27
C ARG A 85 1.10 18.64 4.30
N MET A 86 -0.07 18.29 4.81
CA MET A 86 -1.23 17.96 3.99
C MET A 86 -2.52 18.27 4.74
N HIS A 87 -3.53 18.79 4.04
CA HIS A 87 -4.88 18.80 4.59
C HIS A 87 -5.39 17.37 4.73
N LEU A 88 -6.19 17.10 5.77
CA LEU A 88 -6.83 15.79 5.94
C LEU A 88 -7.73 15.46 4.74
N SER A 89 -8.44 16.46 4.21
CA SER A 89 -9.26 16.31 3.00
C SER A 89 -8.39 15.92 1.80
N CYS A 90 -7.32 16.67 1.53
CA CYS A 90 -6.39 16.40 0.45
C CYS A 90 -5.76 15.01 0.58
N ALA A 91 -5.31 14.61 1.77
CA ALA A 91 -4.76 13.28 1.98
C ALA A 91 -5.81 12.16 1.79
N THR A 92 -7.07 12.40 2.15
CA THR A 92 -8.17 11.44 1.99
C THR A 92 -8.50 11.20 0.52
N PHE A 93 -8.64 12.29 -0.26
CA PHE A 93 -9.08 12.24 -1.65
C PHE A 93 -7.94 12.09 -2.66
N ALA A 94 -6.71 12.41 -2.29
CA ALA A 94 -5.56 12.18 -3.17
C ALA A 94 -5.37 10.69 -3.47
N LYS A 95 -5.02 10.42 -4.73
CA LYS A 95 -4.74 9.09 -5.27
C LYS A 95 -3.49 9.17 -6.17
N PRO A 96 -2.33 9.56 -5.63
CA PRO A 96 -1.09 9.67 -6.39
C PRO A 96 -0.52 8.29 -6.77
N MET A 97 -0.95 7.25 -6.06
CA MET A 97 -0.57 5.86 -6.30
C MET A 97 -1.83 5.00 -6.36
N MET A 98 -1.75 3.91 -7.10
CA MET A 98 -2.87 2.98 -7.24
C MET A 98 -3.27 2.43 -5.86
N ASN A 99 -4.58 2.43 -5.58
CA ASN A 99 -5.16 1.96 -4.32
C ASN A 99 -4.75 2.73 -3.05
N PHE A 100 -4.17 3.94 -3.18
CA PHE A 100 -3.74 4.74 -2.03
C PHE A 100 -4.91 5.13 -1.13
N ASN A 101 -4.93 4.62 0.10
CA ASN A 101 -5.98 4.90 1.08
C ASN A 101 -5.36 5.35 2.41
N THR A 102 -5.34 6.66 2.61
CA THR A 102 -4.73 7.29 3.79
C THR A 102 -5.35 6.83 5.11
N GLN A 103 -6.66 6.61 5.16
CA GLN A 103 -7.34 6.16 6.37
C GLN A 103 -6.98 4.72 6.73
N TYR A 104 -6.83 3.85 5.73
CA TYR A 104 -6.32 2.50 5.94
C TYR A 104 -4.86 2.51 6.38
N LEU A 105 -4.02 3.30 5.72
CA LEU A 105 -2.59 3.39 6.01
C LEU A 105 -2.30 3.96 7.41
N SER A 106 -3.17 4.84 7.92
CA SER A 106 -3.02 5.44 9.25
C SER A 106 -3.48 4.56 10.40
N LEU A 107 -4.11 3.41 10.14
CA LEU A 107 -4.48 2.46 11.19
C LEU A 107 -3.26 2.06 12.03
N LYS A 108 -3.49 1.81 13.32
CA LYS A 108 -2.44 1.48 14.30
C LYS A 108 -1.60 0.29 13.89
N GLN A 109 -2.23 -0.76 13.36
CA GLN A 109 -1.55 -1.96 12.88
C GLN A 109 -0.69 -1.74 11.63
N ASN A 110 -0.84 -0.59 10.97
CA ASN A 110 -0.10 -0.19 9.77
C ASN A 110 0.96 0.83 10.17
N ASN A 111 0.71 2.13 9.95
CA ASN A 111 1.69 3.18 10.21
C ASN A 111 1.37 4.04 11.44
N ASN A 112 0.20 3.82 12.08
CA ASN A 112 -0.27 4.54 13.28
C ASN A 112 -0.26 6.08 13.16
N ALA A 113 -0.22 6.60 11.95
CA ALA A 113 -0.29 8.03 11.65
C ALA A 113 -0.55 8.26 10.16
N VAL A 114 -0.96 9.47 9.80
CA VAL A 114 -1.12 9.86 8.40
C VAL A 114 0.23 10.15 7.77
N TRP A 115 0.59 9.39 6.73
CA TRP A 115 1.85 9.52 6.00
C TRP A 115 1.64 10.06 4.58
N CYS A 116 2.59 10.85 4.07
CA CYS A 116 2.59 11.26 2.66
C CYS A 116 3.07 10.10 1.76
N SER A 117 2.81 10.20 0.45
CA SER A 117 3.22 9.18 -0.52
C SER A 117 4.74 8.97 -0.62
N ASP A 118 5.56 9.89 -0.10
CA ASP A 118 7.03 9.80 -0.12
C ASP A 118 7.61 8.71 0.79
N HIS A 119 6.78 8.10 1.63
CA HIS A 119 7.19 7.04 2.57
C HIS A 119 6.75 5.66 2.10
N PHE A 120 6.39 5.52 0.83
CA PHE A 120 5.98 4.24 0.26
C PHE A 120 6.72 4.00 -1.05
N CYS A 121 7.31 2.82 -1.20
CA CYS A 121 7.74 2.36 -2.50
C CYS A 121 6.52 2.21 -3.42
N GLU A 122 6.42 3.07 -4.43
CA GLU A 122 5.25 3.13 -5.31
C GLU A 122 5.00 1.84 -6.09
N ILE A 123 6.06 1.14 -6.50
CA ILE A 123 5.91 -0.12 -7.25
C ILE A 123 5.36 -1.22 -6.35
N CYS A 124 5.99 -1.46 -5.18
CA CYS A 124 5.48 -2.42 -4.19
C CYS A 124 4.03 -2.07 -3.79
N PHE A 125 3.73 -0.79 -3.61
CA PHE A 125 2.39 -0.32 -3.25
C PHE A 125 1.36 -0.65 -4.34
N GLY A 126 1.69 -0.32 -5.61
CA GLY A 126 0.82 -0.58 -6.76
C GLY A 126 0.59 -2.09 -7.02
N GLU A 127 1.55 -2.93 -6.64
CA GLU A 127 1.46 -4.40 -6.68
C GLU A 127 0.66 -4.99 -5.51
N GLY A 128 0.20 -4.17 -4.56
CA GLY A 128 -0.62 -4.58 -3.42
C GLY A 128 0.18 -4.95 -2.17
N PHE A 129 1.49 -4.69 -2.12
CA PHE A 129 2.35 -4.93 -0.96
C PHE A 129 2.52 -3.66 -0.11
N GLN A 130 1.43 -3.15 0.46
CA GLN A 130 1.42 -1.81 1.07
C GLN A 130 2.23 -1.72 2.36
N GLN A 131 2.30 -2.80 3.13
CA GLN A 131 3.07 -2.86 4.38
C GLN A 131 4.57 -2.97 4.08
N THR A 132 4.92 -3.73 3.06
CA THR A 132 6.30 -3.81 2.58
C THR A 132 6.74 -2.49 1.96
N ALA A 133 5.84 -1.81 1.23
CA ALA A 133 6.13 -0.51 0.63
C ALA A 133 6.56 0.55 1.65
N SER A 134 6.07 0.49 2.89
CA SER A 134 6.40 1.44 3.96
C SER A 134 7.67 1.12 4.76
N CYS A 135 8.35 0.02 4.44
CA CYS A 135 9.54 -0.45 5.15
C CYS A 135 10.83 -0.27 4.31
N GLY A 136 11.99 -0.43 4.95
CA GLY A 136 13.29 -0.46 4.26
C GLY A 136 13.76 0.90 3.75
N GLU A 137 14.89 0.89 3.05
CA GLU A 137 15.48 2.11 2.48
C GLU A 137 14.78 2.52 1.19
N LEU A 138 14.50 3.83 1.08
CA LEU A 138 13.82 4.43 -0.06
C LEU A 138 14.73 5.40 -0.82
N LEU A 139 14.59 5.37 -2.14
CA LEU A 139 15.07 6.33 -3.12
C LEU A 139 13.93 7.29 -3.45
N HIS A 140 14.23 8.58 -3.47
CA HIS A 140 13.26 9.66 -3.65
C HIS A 140 13.45 10.34 -5.00
N ASP A 141 12.38 10.48 -5.79
CA ASP A 141 12.44 11.24 -7.04
C ASP A 141 12.76 12.72 -6.75
N LYS A 142 13.59 13.37 -7.57
CA LYS A 142 14.02 14.76 -7.36
C LYS A 142 12.86 15.76 -7.41
N LYS A 143 11.86 15.54 -8.27
CA LYS A 143 10.85 16.57 -8.61
C LYS A 143 9.52 16.33 -7.91
N THR A 144 9.15 15.07 -7.70
CA THR A 144 7.83 14.66 -7.22
C THR A 144 7.92 13.87 -5.92
N ILE A 145 6.80 13.82 -5.18
CA ILE A 145 6.63 13.06 -3.94
C ILE A 145 6.38 11.59 -4.28
N ARG A 146 7.45 10.95 -4.76
CA ARG A 146 7.51 9.54 -5.14
C ARG A 146 8.75 8.91 -4.53
N ALA A 147 8.57 7.69 -4.04
CA ALA A 147 9.64 6.91 -3.46
C ALA A 147 9.63 5.47 -3.97
N PHE A 148 10.80 4.83 -3.92
CA PHE A 148 11.03 3.46 -4.41
C PHE A 148 12.05 2.78 -3.52
N HIS A 149 11.91 1.49 -3.19
CA HIS A 149 13.03 0.81 -2.54
C HIS A 149 14.27 0.82 -3.43
N THR A 150 15.45 0.71 -2.83
CA THR A 150 16.71 0.58 -3.56
C THR A 150 16.69 -0.56 -4.60
N ASN A 151 16.03 -1.68 -4.27
CA ASN A 151 15.84 -2.83 -5.16
C ASN A 151 14.64 -2.67 -6.12
N CYS A 152 13.80 -1.66 -5.91
CA CYS A 152 12.66 -1.32 -6.76
C CYS A 152 12.97 -0.11 -7.67
N ARG A 153 14.25 0.21 -7.89
CA ARG A 153 14.66 1.37 -8.70
C ARG A 153 14.00 1.31 -10.08
N PRO A 154 13.30 2.36 -10.52
CA PRO A 154 12.73 2.43 -11.86
C PRO A 154 13.80 2.35 -12.95
N ILE A 155 13.53 1.57 -14.00
CA ILE A 155 14.40 1.47 -15.18
C ILE A 155 14.60 2.87 -15.81
N GLY A 156 15.83 3.15 -16.24
CA GLY A 156 16.22 4.41 -16.88
C GLY A 156 16.40 5.59 -15.91
N SER A 157 15.96 5.48 -14.65
CA SER A 157 16.16 6.55 -13.66
C SER A 157 17.64 6.88 -13.47
N LYS A 158 17.98 8.16 -13.28
CA LYS A 158 19.36 8.60 -13.02
C LYS A 158 19.60 8.69 -11.51
N MET A 159 20.69 8.11 -11.02
CA MET A 159 21.14 8.32 -9.64
C MET A 159 21.78 9.70 -9.52
N LEU A 160 21.36 10.50 -8.54
CA LEU A 160 21.89 11.84 -8.30
C LEU A 160 22.81 11.91 -7.06
N GLY A 161 23.12 10.77 -6.46
CA GLY A 161 23.83 10.66 -5.18
C GLY A 161 22.89 10.58 -3.98
N GLY A 162 23.33 9.86 -2.94
CA GLY A 162 22.50 9.54 -1.77
C GLY A 162 21.20 8.82 -2.14
N SER A 163 20.14 9.05 -1.36
CA SER A 163 18.81 8.50 -1.58
C SER A 163 17.97 9.27 -2.63
N LYS A 164 18.59 9.86 -3.66
CA LYS A 164 17.90 10.67 -4.67
C LYS A 164 18.07 10.11 -6.08
N ILE A 165 16.96 10.09 -6.82
CA ILE A 165 16.90 9.70 -8.23
C ILE A 165 16.19 10.76 -9.07
N GLU A 166 16.41 10.73 -10.38
CA GLU A 166 15.58 11.45 -11.35
C GLU A 166 14.90 10.43 -12.26
N LEU A 167 13.56 10.45 -12.25
CA LEU A 167 12.76 9.57 -13.11
C LEU A 167 12.81 10.03 -14.57
N VAL A 168 12.78 9.06 -15.49
CA VAL A 168 12.65 9.32 -16.93
C VAL A 168 11.21 9.71 -17.23
N LYS A 169 11.03 10.80 -17.97
CA LYS A 169 9.72 11.21 -18.44
C LYS A 169 9.10 10.11 -19.32
N ARG A 170 7.82 9.90 -19.14
CA ARG A 170 7.05 8.96 -19.95
C ARG A 170 6.78 9.57 -21.33
N PRO A 171 7.01 8.84 -22.44
CA PRO A 171 6.53 9.25 -23.74
C PRO A 171 5.01 9.40 -23.76
N THR A 172 4.50 10.48 -24.34
CA THR A 172 3.07 10.79 -24.38
C THR A 172 2.36 10.26 -25.62
N ASN A 173 3.11 9.97 -26.68
CA ASN A 173 2.60 9.47 -27.96
C ASN A 173 3.27 8.13 -28.30
N TYR A 174 2.47 7.21 -28.81
CA TYR A 174 2.91 5.89 -29.26
C TYR A 174 2.20 5.52 -30.56
N THR A 175 2.98 5.19 -31.58
CA THR A 175 2.52 4.94 -32.95
C THR A 175 2.75 3.50 -33.41
N GLY A 176 3.36 2.66 -32.58
CA GLY A 176 3.63 1.26 -32.91
C GLY A 176 2.44 0.34 -32.67
N ASP A 177 2.71 -0.97 -32.70
CA ASP A 177 1.71 -2.00 -32.44
C ASP A 177 1.23 -2.00 -31.01
N HIS A 178 -0.01 -2.45 -30.79
CA HIS A 178 -0.59 -2.63 -29.46
C HIS A 178 -0.80 -4.11 -29.15
N MET A 179 -0.76 -4.44 -27.87
CA MET A 179 -1.08 -5.77 -27.39
C MET A 179 -2.47 -6.21 -27.85
N LYS A 180 -2.59 -7.49 -28.22
CA LYS A 180 -3.86 -8.13 -28.63
C LYS A 180 -4.67 -8.67 -27.44
N LEU A 181 -4.35 -8.21 -26.23
CA LEU A 181 -5.02 -8.57 -24.97
C LEU A 181 -5.24 -7.32 -24.12
N CYS A 182 -6.21 -7.40 -23.20
CA CYS A 182 -6.48 -6.31 -22.26
C CYS A 182 -5.48 -6.31 -21.11
N GLY A 183 -4.76 -5.20 -20.90
CA GLY A 183 -3.78 -5.04 -19.82
C GLY A 183 -4.38 -5.07 -18.40
N LEU A 184 -5.70 -5.00 -18.27
CA LEU A 184 -6.42 -5.00 -16.99
C LEU A 184 -7.06 -6.34 -16.62
N CYS A 185 -7.43 -7.16 -17.59
CA CYS A 185 -8.07 -8.47 -17.32
C CYS A 185 -7.34 -9.65 -17.97
N GLY A 186 -6.31 -9.39 -18.77
CA GLY A 186 -5.49 -10.39 -19.46
C GLY A 186 -6.15 -11.08 -20.65
N LYS A 187 -7.46 -10.89 -20.90
CA LYS A 187 -8.20 -11.60 -21.96
C LYS A 187 -7.87 -11.05 -23.35
N SER A 188 -7.67 -11.94 -24.31
CA SER A 188 -7.75 -11.67 -25.75
C SER A 188 -9.23 -11.56 -26.19
N GLY A 189 -9.48 -10.83 -27.27
CA GLY A 189 -10.82 -10.70 -27.87
C GLY A 189 -11.69 -9.56 -27.32
N GLY A 190 -12.84 -9.34 -27.98
CA GLY A 190 -13.71 -8.18 -27.76
C GLY A 190 -13.12 -6.87 -28.30
N LYS A 191 -13.86 -5.76 -28.17
CA LYS A 191 -13.39 -4.44 -28.61
C LYS A 191 -12.34 -3.90 -27.62
N LEU A 192 -11.09 -3.91 -28.03
CA LEU A 192 -9.95 -3.35 -27.31
C LEU A 192 -9.69 -1.91 -27.75
N GLN A 193 -9.57 -1.01 -26.79
CA GLN A 193 -9.07 0.34 -27.02
C GLN A 193 -7.55 0.35 -26.91
N LYS A 194 -6.91 1.06 -27.84
CA LYS A 194 -5.46 1.22 -27.91
C LYS A 194 -5.04 2.43 -27.08
N CYS A 195 -4.06 2.25 -26.20
CA CYS A 195 -3.49 3.38 -25.47
C CYS A 195 -2.71 4.30 -26.42
N LYS A 196 -2.94 5.60 -26.35
CA LYS A 196 -2.21 6.59 -27.15
C LYS A 196 -0.74 6.75 -26.76
N SER A 197 -0.34 6.28 -25.58
CA SER A 197 0.99 6.57 -25.00
C SER A 197 1.88 5.33 -24.82
N CYS A 198 1.35 4.11 -24.99
CA CYS A 198 2.12 2.87 -24.84
C CYS A 198 1.50 1.69 -25.58
N ILE A 199 2.17 0.54 -25.55
CA ILE A 199 1.73 -0.71 -26.19
C ILE A 199 0.42 -1.31 -25.63
N GLN A 200 -0.08 -0.82 -24.50
CA GLN A 200 -1.22 -1.45 -23.86
C GLN A 200 -2.52 -1.25 -24.65
N SER A 201 -3.33 -2.31 -24.63
CA SER A 201 -4.74 -2.28 -25.01
C SER A 201 -5.61 -2.57 -23.80
N PHE A 202 -6.85 -2.09 -23.78
CA PHE A 202 -7.78 -2.34 -22.68
C PHE A 202 -9.25 -2.36 -23.13
N HIS A 203 -10.08 -3.15 -22.45
CA HIS A 203 -11.53 -3.03 -22.60
C HIS A 203 -12.02 -1.81 -21.84
N LEU A 204 -12.87 -0.99 -22.47
CA LEU A 204 -13.42 0.20 -21.82
C LEU A 204 -14.18 -0.12 -20.52
N ARG A 205 -14.87 -1.26 -20.45
CA ARG A 205 -15.54 -1.75 -19.24
C ARG A 205 -14.59 -2.11 -18.09
N CYS A 206 -13.36 -2.49 -18.41
CA CYS A 206 -12.34 -2.82 -17.41
C CYS A 206 -11.63 -1.55 -16.90
N HIS A 207 -11.65 -0.46 -17.67
CA HIS A 207 -10.98 0.79 -17.34
C HIS A 207 -11.95 1.84 -16.81
N GLN A 208 -12.05 1.90 -15.48
CA GLN A 208 -12.94 2.82 -14.76
C GLN A 208 -12.20 4.02 -14.18
N THR A 209 -10.90 4.20 -14.48
CA THR A 209 -10.09 5.25 -13.87
C THR A 209 -10.45 6.62 -14.43
N THR A 210 -10.62 7.60 -13.55
CA THR A 210 -10.80 9.01 -13.92
C THR A 210 -9.56 9.82 -13.51
N SER A 211 -9.22 10.82 -14.31
CA SER A 211 -8.07 11.71 -14.07
C SER A 211 -8.40 13.10 -14.62
N GLY A 212 -7.83 14.15 -14.01
CA GLY A 212 -7.92 15.51 -14.55
C GLY A 212 -6.99 15.76 -15.74
N SER A 213 -5.94 14.94 -15.88
CA SER A 213 -4.82 15.17 -16.81
C SER A 213 -4.84 14.21 -18.00
N HIS A 214 -5.68 13.17 -17.95
CA HIS A 214 -5.75 12.12 -18.96
C HIS A 214 -7.18 11.75 -19.33
N ASP A 215 -7.39 11.46 -20.62
CA ASP A 215 -8.64 10.91 -21.13
C ASP A 215 -8.61 9.37 -21.08
N ARG A 216 -9.54 8.80 -20.28
CA ARG A 216 -9.71 7.35 -20.10
C ARG A 216 -10.16 6.62 -21.37
N LEU A 217 -10.68 7.33 -22.37
CA LEU A 217 -11.06 6.70 -23.64
C LEU A 217 -9.83 6.33 -24.48
N THR A 218 -8.72 7.02 -24.26
CA THR A 218 -7.50 6.94 -25.07
C THR A 218 -6.26 6.57 -24.28
N THR A 219 -6.30 6.57 -22.95
CA THR A 219 -5.13 6.35 -22.07
C THR A 219 -5.37 5.17 -21.15
N CYS A 220 -4.43 4.21 -21.08
CA CYS A 220 -4.56 3.07 -20.17
C CYS A 220 -4.32 3.46 -18.70
N ARG A 221 -4.77 2.63 -17.76
CA ARG A 221 -4.62 2.88 -16.31
C ARG A 221 -3.17 3.11 -15.91
N ASP A 222 -2.24 2.30 -16.41
CA ASP A 222 -0.84 2.40 -16.03
C ASP A 222 -0.22 3.71 -16.55
N CYS A 223 -0.66 4.16 -17.73
CA CYS A 223 -0.37 5.48 -18.29
C CYS A 223 -0.85 6.61 -17.41
N ILE A 224 -2.11 6.54 -16.96
CA ILE A 224 -2.72 7.52 -16.07
C ILE A 224 -1.97 7.65 -14.73
N PHE A 225 -1.58 6.53 -14.13
CA PHE A 225 -0.86 6.50 -12.83
C PHE A 225 0.66 6.66 -12.95
N ASP A 226 1.20 6.89 -14.14
CA ASP A 226 2.65 6.84 -14.40
C ASP A 226 3.39 5.64 -13.76
N VAL A 227 2.84 4.42 -13.89
CA VAL A 227 3.40 3.21 -13.22
C VAL A 227 4.83 2.93 -13.67
N GLN A 228 5.77 2.80 -12.74
CA GLN A 228 7.18 2.52 -13.07
C GLN A 228 7.45 1.02 -13.24
N ILE A 229 8.46 0.69 -14.03
CA ILE A 229 8.94 -0.69 -14.24
C ILE A 229 10.29 -0.82 -13.50
N ARG A 230 10.45 -1.90 -12.74
CA ARG A 230 11.68 -2.17 -11.98
C ARG A 230 12.84 -2.46 -12.94
N ALA A 231 14.02 -1.96 -12.60
CA ALA A 231 15.28 -2.36 -13.24
C ALA A 231 15.68 -3.77 -12.82
N ASN A 232 16.45 -4.48 -13.66
CA ASN A 232 16.93 -5.84 -13.44
C ASN A 232 15.83 -6.89 -13.22
N GLU A 233 14.66 -6.67 -13.81
CA GLU A 233 13.54 -7.61 -13.75
C GLU A 233 13.02 -7.98 -15.14
N LYS A 234 12.38 -9.14 -15.22
CA LYS A 234 11.74 -9.59 -16.46
C LYS A 234 10.46 -8.79 -16.71
N THR A 235 10.24 -8.46 -17.98
CA THR A 235 9.04 -7.76 -18.47
C THR A 235 8.74 -8.21 -19.90
N PHE A 236 7.58 -7.86 -20.44
CA PHE A 236 7.34 -8.03 -21.88
C PHE A 236 7.88 -6.86 -22.67
N LEU A 237 8.48 -7.16 -23.82
CA LEU A 237 8.69 -6.26 -24.94
C LEU A 237 7.72 -6.66 -26.05
N LEU A 238 6.95 -5.71 -26.58
CA LEU A 238 6.20 -5.95 -27.81
C LEU A 238 7.09 -5.65 -29.01
N ASP A 239 7.52 -6.69 -29.71
CA ASP A 239 8.33 -6.60 -30.92
C ASP A 239 7.66 -7.37 -32.05
N GLN A 240 7.53 -6.75 -33.22
CA GLN A 240 6.88 -7.31 -34.41
C GLN A 240 5.51 -7.98 -34.11
N GLY A 241 4.72 -7.37 -33.21
CA GLY A 241 3.40 -7.86 -32.81
C GLY A 241 3.39 -9.06 -31.84
N VAL A 242 4.55 -9.50 -31.35
CA VAL A 242 4.72 -10.60 -30.39
C VAL A 242 5.25 -10.07 -29.05
N LEU A 243 4.69 -10.58 -27.94
CA LEU A 243 5.17 -10.28 -26.61
C LEU A 243 6.31 -11.23 -26.25
N GLU A 244 7.54 -10.72 -26.34
CA GLU A 244 8.77 -11.40 -25.94
C GLU A 244 9.12 -11.08 -24.49
N VAL A 245 9.70 -12.05 -23.76
CA VAL A 245 10.23 -11.81 -22.41
C VAL A 245 11.64 -11.25 -22.51
N VAL A 246 11.86 -10.07 -21.94
CA VAL A 246 13.17 -9.43 -21.83
C VAL A 246 13.49 -9.09 -20.38
N THR A 247 14.76 -8.84 -20.06
CA THR A 247 15.19 -8.37 -18.74
C THR A 247 15.60 -6.91 -18.81
N THR A 248 15.05 -6.06 -17.95
CA THR A 248 15.40 -4.64 -17.88
C THR A 248 16.81 -4.45 -17.34
N CYS A 249 17.59 -3.49 -17.86
CA CYS A 249 18.94 -3.21 -17.38
C CYS A 249 18.98 -2.00 -16.45
N LYS A 250 19.79 -2.06 -15.38
CA LYS A 250 19.91 -0.99 -14.38
C LYS A 250 20.68 0.24 -14.86
N ASP A 251 21.70 0.06 -15.69
CA ASP A 251 22.71 1.10 -15.96
C ASP A 251 23.25 1.06 -17.41
N SER A 252 22.41 0.69 -18.36
CA SER A 252 22.82 0.56 -19.75
C SER A 252 22.92 1.95 -20.39
N GLU A 253 24.15 2.46 -20.41
CA GLU A 253 24.62 3.68 -21.08
C GLU A 253 24.20 5.01 -20.43
N THR A 254 25.18 5.68 -19.84
CA THR A 254 25.10 7.12 -19.54
C THR A 254 24.82 7.84 -20.87
N ASN A 255 23.64 8.46 -20.98
CA ASN A 255 23.17 9.28 -22.12
C ASN A 255 22.28 8.59 -23.17
N LEU A 256 21.45 7.62 -22.78
CA LEU A 256 20.32 7.24 -23.63
C LEU A 256 19.37 8.45 -23.88
N PRO A 257 18.76 8.55 -25.08
CA PRO A 257 17.72 9.53 -25.35
C PRO A 257 16.55 9.43 -24.37
N GLU A 258 15.82 10.53 -24.20
CA GLU A 258 14.64 10.55 -23.33
C GLU A 258 13.62 9.48 -23.74
N GLY A 259 13.14 8.70 -22.76
CA GLY A 259 12.20 7.60 -23.00
C GLY A 259 12.83 6.30 -23.50
N VAL A 260 14.14 6.25 -23.78
CA VAL A 260 14.85 5.05 -24.20
C VAL A 260 15.49 4.36 -22.99
N VAL A 261 15.43 3.03 -22.99
CA VAL A 261 15.99 2.15 -21.96
C VAL A 261 16.64 0.95 -22.64
N SER A 262 17.56 0.26 -21.98
CA SER A 262 18.09 -1.00 -22.53
C SER A 262 17.54 -2.22 -21.82
N VAL A 263 17.39 -3.27 -22.61
CA VAL A 263 16.88 -4.57 -22.20
C VAL A 263 17.77 -5.67 -22.75
N LEU A 264 17.85 -6.79 -22.03
CA LEU A 264 18.51 -8.00 -22.47
C LEU A 264 17.45 -9.00 -22.94
N SER A 265 17.49 -9.34 -24.22
CA SER A 265 16.72 -10.43 -24.81
C SER A 265 17.58 -11.68 -24.87
N GLU A 266 16.99 -12.86 -24.68
CA GLU A 266 17.70 -14.14 -24.82
C GLU A 266 18.18 -14.38 -26.26
N ARG A 267 17.62 -13.67 -27.25
CA ARG A 267 18.01 -13.73 -28.67
C ARG A 267 19.27 -12.91 -28.97
N HIS A 268 19.56 -11.92 -28.13
CA HIS A 268 20.64 -10.97 -28.35
C HIS A 268 21.75 -11.17 -27.30
N ARG A 269 23.00 -11.32 -27.76
CA ARG A 269 24.16 -11.45 -26.86
C ARG A 269 24.49 -10.17 -26.09
N ARG A 270 23.97 -9.02 -26.54
CA ARG A 270 24.20 -7.70 -25.95
C ARG A 270 22.86 -7.02 -25.67
N PRO A 271 22.79 -6.12 -24.67
CA PRO A 271 21.63 -5.30 -24.46
C PRO A 271 21.23 -4.54 -25.73
N ILE A 272 19.93 -4.40 -25.95
CA ILE A 272 19.34 -3.61 -27.03
C ILE A 272 18.61 -2.40 -26.44
N ASN A 273 18.62 -1.28 -27.16
CA ASN A 273 17.94 -0.04 -26.76
C ASN A 273 16.52 -0.03 -27.34
N VAL A 274 15.53 0.18 -26.47
CA VAL A 274 14.10 0.19 -26.82
C VAL A 274 13.40 1.38 -26.17
N GLN A 275 12.28 1.79 -26.74
CA GLN A 275 11.41 2.78 -26.09
C GLN A 275 10.75 2.16 -24.86
N ARG A 276 10.77 2.87 -23.72
CA ARG A 276 10.16 2.42 -22.46
C ARG A 276 8.69 2.08 -22.63
N ASN A 277 7.97 2.81 -23.47
CA ASN A 277 6.55 2.59 -23.71
C ASN A 277 6.24 1.37 -24.60
N CYS A 278 7.27 0.66 -25.06
CA CYS A 278 7.18 -0.68 -25.66
C CYS A 278 7.21 -1.82 -24.63
N LEU A 279 7.37 -1.50 -23.34
CA LEU A 279 7.46 -2.48 -22.27
C LEU A 279 6.14 -2.62 -21.49
N TYR A 280 5.88 -3.82 -20.99
CA TYR A 280 4.70 -4.12 -20.18
C TYR A 280 4.96 -5.24 -19.18
N THR A 281 4.71 -4.95 -17.89
CA THR A 281 4.64 -5.96 -16.84
C THR A 281 3.19 -6.12 -16.41
N PRO A 282 2.58 -7.30 -16.57
CA PRO A 282 1.20 -7.51 -16.14
C PRO A 282 1.09 -7.52 -14.61
N PRO A 283 -0.02 -7.05 -14.03
CA PRO A 283 -0.31 -7.28 -12.62
C PRO A 283 -0.35 -8.78 -12.28
N GLN A 284 0.07 -9.13 -11.06
CA GLN A 284 0.15 -10.53 -10.60
C GLN A 284 -1.19 -11.26 -10.72
N GLU A 285 -2.30 -10.56 -10.47
CA GLU A 285 -3.66 -11.12 -10.42
C GLU A 285 -4.14 -11.63 -11.79
N ILE A 286 -3.54 -11.15 -12.88
CA ILE A 286 -3.96 -11.49 -14.23
C ILE A 286 -2.97 -12.39 -14.97
N CYS A 287 -1.84 -12.76 -14.36
CA CYS A 287 -0.79 -13.55 -15.00
C CYS A 287 -1.31 -14.85 -15.64
N HIS A 288 -2.19 -15.58 -14.95
CA HIS A 288 -2.84 -16.78 -15.50
C HIS A 288 -3.67 -16.51 -16.75
N THR A 289 -4.46 -15.42 -16.74
CA THR A 289 -5.30 -15.06 -17.88
C THR A 289 -4.46 -14.54 -19.04
N VAL A 290 -3.40 -13.79 -18.76
CA VAL A 290 -2.42 -13.35 -19.77
C VAL A 290 -1.77 -14.56 -20.43
N PHE A 291 -1.33 -15.57 -19.66
CA PHE A 291 -0.74 -16.80 -20.20
C PHE A 291 -1.69 -17.52 -21.17
N LYS A 292 -2.95 -17.71 -20.77
CA LYS A 292 -3.97 -18.34 -21.63
C LYS A 292 -4.19 -17.56 -22.93
N SER A 293 -4.33 -16.24 -22.85
CA SER A 293 -4.51 -15.39 -24.02
C SER A 293 -3.28 -15.39 -24.92
N TRP A 294 -2.09 -15.34 -24.33
CA TRP A 294 -0.82 -15.39 -25.07
C TRP A 294 -0.73 -16.71 -25.85
N LYS A 295 -0.97 -17.86 -25.20
CA LYS A 295 -0.96 -19.17 -25.85
C LYS A 295 -1.99 -19.25 -26.99
N GLN A 296 -3.18 -18.67 -26.82
CA GLN A 296 -4.18 -18.63 -27.89
C GLN A 296 -3.77 -17.77 -29.08
N LEU A 297 -3.16 -16.61 -28.82
CA LEU A 297 -2.76 -15.65 -29.85
C LEU A 297 -1.53 -16.12 -30.64
N TYR A 298 -0.58 -16.74 -29.95
CA TYR A 298 0.73 -17.08 -30.50
C TYR A 298 0.95 -18.58 -30.69
N LYS A 299 0.02 -19.45 -30.27
CA LYS A 299 0.08 -20.92 -30.38
C LYS A 299 1.39 -21.47 -29.77
N ASP A 300 2.00 -22.47 -30.42
CA ASP A 300 3.26 -23.10 -30.00
C ASP A 300 4.49 -22.26 -30.38
N HIS A 301 4.41 -20.94 -30.19
CA HIS A 301 5.52 -20.04 -30.46
C HIS A 301 6.73 -20.39 -29.56
N LYS A 302 7.94 -20.27 -30.11
CA LYS A 302 9.20 -20.65 -29.45
C LYS A 302 9.43 -20.01 -28.07
N ASP A 303 8.84 -18.84 -27.82
CA ASP A 303 8.98 -18.12 -26.55
C ASP A 303 8.05 -18.65 -25.44
N LEU A 304 7.12 -19.57 -25.74
CA LEU A 304 6.13 -20.07 -24.77
C LEU A 304 6.76 -20.56 -23.44
N PRO A 305 7.88 -21.31 -23.43
CA PRO A 305 8.53 -21.71 -22.18
C PRO A 305 9.03 -20.51 -21.34
N ALA A 306 9.63 -19.52 -21.98
CA ALA A 306 10.12 -18.31 -21.32
C ALA A 306 8.97 -17.48 -20.74
N VAL A 307 7.87 -17.35 -21.50
CA VAL A 307 6.64 -16.67 -21.07
C VAL A 307 6.00 -17.39 -19.89
N SER A 308 5.87 -18.71 -19.94
CA SER A 308 5.30 -19.50 -18.84
C SER A 308 6.10 -19.31 -17.56
N LYS A 309 7.43 -19.44 -17.64
CA LYS A 309 8.33 -19.28 -16.49
C LYS A 309 8.27 -17.86 -15.93
N PHE A 310 8.27 -16.84 -16.80
CA PHE A 310 8.15 -15.45 -16.39
C PHE A 310 6.84 -15.18 -15.64
N LEU A 311 5.70 -15.57 -16.21
CA LEU A 311 4.40 -15.32 -15.59
C LEU A 311 4.20 -16.11 -14.30
N GLN A 312 4.76 -17.32 -14.20
CA GLN A 312 4.77 -18.08 -12.94
C GLN A 312 5.60 -17.36 -11.88
N ASN A 313 6.84 -16.97 -12.21
CA ASN A 313 7.70 -16.23 -11.28
C ASN A 313 7.05 -14.92 -10.82
N LEU A 314 6.38 -14.21 -11.73
CA LEU A 314 5.68 -12.96 -11.41
C LEU A 314 4.46 -13.21 -10.52
N HIS A 315 3.72 -14.30 -10.74
CA HIS A 315 2.60 -14.70 -9.89
C HIS A 315 3.05 -15.05 -8.46
N GLU A 316 4.19 -15.71 -8.31
CA GLU A 316 4.78 -16.13 -7.04
C GLU A 316 5.66 -15.05 -6.37
N TYR A 317 5.84 -13.90 -7.05
CA TYR A 317 6.77 -12.87 -6.60
C TYR A 317 6.34 -12.24 -5.26
N TRP A 318 7.32 -12.03 -4.38
CA TRP A 318 7.20 -11.31 -3.13
C TRP A 318 8.41 -10.38 -2.94
N PRO A 319 8.22 -9.09 -2.58
CA PRO A 319 9.35 -8.18 -2.42
C PRO A 319 10.30 -8.59 -1.29
N VAL A 320 11.60 -8.55 -1.56
CA VAL A 320 12.65 -8.88 -0.59
C VAL A 320 12.99 -7.65 0.26
N VAL A 321 12.06 -7.29 1.14
CA VAL A 321 12.23 -6.20 2.12
C VAL A 321 11.90 -6.75 3.50
N GLN A 322 12.88 -6.72 4.40
CA GLN A 322 12.66 -7.18 5.77
C GLN A 322 11.80 -6.17 6.53
N LYS A 323 10.67 -6.64 7.05
CA LYS A 323 9.81 -5.84 7.93
C LYS A 323 10.44 -5.78 9.34
N PRO A 324 10.23 -4.68 10.08
CA PRO A 324 10.65 -4.63 11.48
C PRO A 324 9.90 -5.69 12.30
N GLN A 325 10.60 -6.30 13.26
CA GLN A 325 9.96 -7.16 14.25
C GLN A 325 9.07 -6.30 15.14
N LYS A 326 7.83 -6.73 15.36
CA LYS A 326 6.92 -6.06 16.29
C LYS A 326 7.27 -6.40 17.73
N LYS A 327 6.90 -5.50 18.65
CA LYS A 327 7.05 -5.70 20.09
C LYS A 327 6.15 -6.84 20.56
N VAL A 328 6.67 -7.64 21.51
CA VAL A 328 5.89 -8.60 22.30
C VAL A 328 5.41 -7.88 23.55
N ILE A 329 4.16 -8.10 23.93
CA ILE A 329 3.55 -7.48 25.11
C ILE A 329 2.97 -8.55 26.04
N GLU A 330 2.93 -8.25 27.33
CA GLU A 330 2.39 -9.12 28.40
C GLU A 330 1.11 -8.56 29.05
N SER A 331 0.49 -7.56 28.41
CA SER A 331 -0.79 -7.01 28.84
C SER A 331 -1.65 -6.65 27.63
N TYR A 332 -2.96 -6.60 27.84
CA TYR A 332 -3.89 -6.14 26.80
C TYR A 332 -3.76 -4.64 26.55
N ASP A 333 -3.96 -4.25 25.31
CA ASP A 333 -4.08 -2.86 24.88
C ASP A 333 -5.55 -2.57 24.56
N LEU A 334 -6.06 -1.38 24.91
CA LEU A 334 -7.49 -1.07 24.75
C LEU A 334 -7.72 -0.07 23.64
N HIS A 335 -8.42 -0.49 22.59
CA HIS A 335 -8.83 0.42 21.53
C HIS A 335 -9.96 1.34 21.98
N GLN A 336 -10.02 2.54 21.39
CA GLN A 336 -11.06 3.52 21.72
C GLN A 336 -12.49 3.00 21.51
N SER A 337 -12.71 2.08 20.56
CA SER A 337 -14.03 1.48 20.36
C SER A 337 -14.49 0.67 21.58
N PHE A 338 -13.57 -0.08 22.20
CA PHE A 338 -13.83 -0.85 23.39
C PHE A 338 -13.94 0.03 24.64
N VAL A 339 -13.09 1.06 24.77
CA VAL A 339 -13.22 2.07 25.83
C VAL A 339 -14.58 2.76 25.79
N LYS A 340 -15.09 3.10 24.59
CA LYS A 340 -16.44 3.67 24.43
C LYS A 340 -17.53 2.69 24.83
N PHE A 341 -17.37 1.40 24.50
CA PHE A 341 -18.30 0.34 24.92
C PHE A 341 -18.38 0.24 26.45
N LEU A 342 -17.24 0.20 27.15
CA LEU A 342 -17.18 0.14 28.61
C LEU A 342 -17.87 1.35 29.23
N LYS A 343 -17.52 2.57 28.79
CA LYS A 343 -18.13 3.81 29.27
C LYS A 343 -19.64 3.87 29.05
N LYS A 344 -20.13 3.45 27.87
CA LYS A 344 -21.57 3.39 27.56
C LYS A 344 -22.32 2.48 28.53
N ASN A 345 -21.70 1.38 28.95
CA ASN A 345 -22.28 0.42 29.88
C ASN A 345 -21.93 0.70 31.35
N LYS A 346 -21.43 1.91 31.66
CA LYS A 346 -21.01 2.32 33.03
C LYS A 346 -20.02 1.36 33.68
N GLN A 347 -19.17 0.71 32.88
CA GLN A 347 -18.08 -0.12 33.38
C GLN A 347 -16.87 0.75 33.67
N GLU A 348 -16.08 0.34 34.66
CA GLU A 348 -14.74 0.89 34.85
C GLU A 348 -13.90 0.61 33.61
N VAL A 349 -13.10 1.60 33.19
CA VAL A 349 -12.14 1.44 32.10
C VAL A 349 -10.80 1.11 32.74
N PRO A 350 -10.27 -0.12 32.59
CA PRO A 350 -8.96 -0.44 33.12
C PRO A 350 -7.90 0.46 32.48
N ASP A 351 -7.01 1.04 33.28
CA ASP A 351 -5.83 1.76 32.77
C ASP A 351 -4.74 0.75 32.39
N PHE A 352 -4.97 0.02 31.31
CA PHE A 352 -3.95 -0.84 30.74
C PHE A 352 -3.05 -0.02 29.81
N LYS A 353 -1.78 0.11 30.22
CA LYS A 353 -0.70 0.45 29.29
C LYS A 353 -0.05 -0.86 28.82
N PRO A 354 0.13 -1.06 27.51
CA PRO A 354 0.81 -2.24 27.01
C PRO A 354 2.23 -2.30 27.59
N LYS A 355 2.54 -3.38 28.31
CA LYS A 355 3.85 -3.62 28.91
C LYS A 355 4.66 -4.52 27.98
N PRO A 356 5.91 -4.17 27.64
CA PRO A 356 6.80 -5.10 26.95
C PRO A 356 6.93 -6.39 27.74
N ALA A 357 6.84 -7.54 27.08
CA ALA A 357 7.07 -8.82 27.72
C ALA A 357 8.56 -9.03 28.00
N GLU A 358 8.86 -9.73 29.10
CA GLU A 358 10.18 -10.32 29.30
C GLU A 358 10.47 -11.41 28.26
N GLU A 359 11.75 -11.74 28.06
CA GLU A 359 12.14 -12.78 27.11
C GLU A 359 11.60 -14.16 27.53
N ASN A 360 10.86 -14.80 26.63
CA ASN A 360 10.26 -16.10 26.89
C ASN A 360 11.32 -17.21 27.08
N LYS A 361 11.14 -18.03 28.12
CA LYS A 361 12.09 -19.11 28.47
C LYS A 361 11.93 -20.37 27.61
N LEU A 362 10.80 -20.54 26.94
CA LEU A 362 10.46 -21.73 26.15
C LEU A 362 10.63 -21.51 24.65
N VAL A 363 10.35 -20.31 24.18
CA VAL A 363 10.33 -19.99 22.73
C VAL A 363 11.14 -18.74 22.40
N LYS A 364 11.52 -18.59 21.13
CA LYS A 364 12.07 -17.35 20.56
C LYS A 364 11.42 -17.03 19.23
N ILE A 365 11.44 -15.75 18.88
CA ILE A 365 11.01 -15.27 17.57
C ILE A 365 12.18 -15.34 16.58
N LYS A 366 11.91 -15.84 15.37
CA LYS A 366 12.88 -15.95 14.28
C LYS A 366 12.24 -15.54 12.95
N HIS A 367 13.02 -14.91 12.08
CA HIS A 367 12.59 -14.55 10.72
C HIS A 367 12.67 -15.75 9.77
N PHE A 368 11.62 -15.95 8.96
CA PHE A 368 11.41 -17.06 8.03
C PHE A 368 11.16 -16.57 6.59
N GLY A 369 11.94 -15.59 6.13
CA GLY A 369 11.84 -15.07 4.77
C GLY A 369 10.44 -14.52 4.48
N GLN A 370 9.78 -15.02 3.44
CA GLN A 370 8.46 -14.56 3.00
C GLN A 370 7.36 -14.70 4.07
N LYS A 371 7.49 -15.67 4.99
CA LYS A 371 6.52 -15.87 6.08
C LYS A 371 6.64 -14.84 7.21
N GLY A 372 7.67 -13.99 7.19
CA GLY A 372 7.93 -13.00 8.23
C GLY A 372 8.49 -13.62 9.50
N TYR A 373 8.09 -13.09 10.67
CA TYR A 373 8.55 -13.58 11.96
C TYR A 373 7.62 -14.69 12.47
N GLY A 374 8.21 -15.80 12.89
CA GLY A 374 7.52 -16.92 13.52
C GLY A 374 8.20 -17.35 14.80
N VAL A 375 7.58 -18.29 15.50
CA VAL A 375 8.02 -18.77 16.82
C VAL A 375 8.72 -20.11 16.69
N VAL A 376 9.84 -20.30 17.40
CA VAL A 376 10.54 -21.58 17.51
C VAL A 376 10.82 -21.94 18.96
N ALA A 377 10.74 -23.23 19.28
CA ALA A 377 11.11 -23.74 20.59
C ALA A 377 12.62 -23.55 20.84
N LYS A 378 12.98 -23.09 22.04
CA LYS A 378 14.36 -23.03 22.54
C LYS A 378 14.83 -24.35 23.14
N LYS A 379 13.90 -25.15 23.65
CA LYS A 379 14.11 -26.44 24.29
C LYS A 379 12.89 -27.33 24.11
N THR A 380 12.99 -28.60 24.48
CA THR A 380 11.83 -29.50 24.54
C THR A 380 10.77 -28.95 25.49
N ILE A 381 9.54 -28.76 24.98
CA ILE A 381 8.37 -28.31 25.73
C ILE A 381 7.56 -29.55 26.09
N LYS A 382 7.21 -29.71 27.37
CA LYS A 382 6.45 -30.86 27.87
C LYS A 382 4.94 -30.62 27.75
N PRO A 383 4.11 -31.68 27.63
CA PRO A 383 2.66 -31.54 27.73
C PRO A 383 2.26 -30.85 29.05
N GLY A 384 1.44 -29.81 28.96
CA GLY A 384 1.00 -29.00 30.10
C GLY A 384 1.86 -27.76 30.38
N ASP A 385 3.01 -27.60 29.73
CA ASP A 385 3.80 -26.37 29.83
C ASP A 385 3.04 -25.18 29.21
N GLU A 386 2.90 -24.09 29.95
CA GLU A 386 2.32 -22.85 29.45
C GLU A 386 3.36 -22.05 28.66
N ILE A 387 3.09 -21.81 27.37
CA ILE A 387 3.97 -21.02 26.49
C ILE A 387 3.79 -19.53 26.74
N GLY A 388 2.54 -19.09 26.94
CA GLY A 388 2.17 -17.71 27.18
C GLY A 388 0.68 -17.46 26.93
N THR A 389 0.28 -16.20 27.07
CA THR A 389 -1.09 -15.74 26.82
C THR A 389 -1.21 -15.02 25.48
N TYR A 390 -2.36 -15.16 24.81
CA TYR A 390 -2.64 -14.45 23.57
C TYR A 390 -2.98 -12.97 23.82
N TYR A 391 -1.96 -12.10 23.83
CA TYR A 391 -2.15 -10.65 23.96
C TYR A 391 -2.38 -9.95 22.62
N GLY A 392 -3.04 -8.80 22.68
CA GLY A 392 -3.33 -7.93 21.55
C GLY A 392 -4.13 -6.69 21.96
N GLU A 393 -4.56 -5.94 20.95
CA GLU A 393 -5.48 -4.82 21.12
C GLU A 393 -6.92 -5.32 21.18
N VAL A 394 -7.63 -5.03 22.27
CA VAL A 394 -9.04 -5.38 22.45
C VAL A 394 -9.91 -4.38 21.69
N ILE A 395 -10.65 -4.88 20.71
CA ILE A 395 -11.55 -4.12 19.84
C ILE A 395 -12.96 -4.72 19.86
N THR A 396 -13.94 -3.92 19.43
CA THR A 396 -15.33 -4.36 19.23
C THR A 396 -15.47 -5.06 17.89
N ILE A 397 -16.53 -5.87 17.71
CA ILE A 397 -16.83 -6.50 16.41
C ILE A 397 -17.02 -5.43 15.31
N GLU A 398 -17.71 -4.32 15.61
CA GLU A 398 -17.90 -3.22 14.66
C GLU A 398 -16.56 -2.65 14.16
N GLU A 399 -15.58 -2.50 15.05
CA GLU A 399 -14.25 -2.00 14.69
C GLU A 399 -13.48 -3.01 13.81
N ARG A 400 -13.60 -4.31 14.08
CA ARG A 400 -13.03 -5.35 13.22
C ARG A 400 -13.58 -5.26 11.79
N GLU A 401 -14.90 -5.16 11.64
CA GLU A 401 -15.53 -5.07 10.31
C GLU A 401 -15.17 -3.76 9.60
N ARG A 402 -15.00 -2.66 10.35
CA ARG A 402 -14.49 -1.39 9.81
C ARG A 402 -13.09 -1.53 9.23
N ARG A 403 -12.15 -2.11 9.99
CA ARG A 403 -10.77 -2.37 9.54
C ARG A 403 -10.74 -3.28 8.32
N LYS A 404 -11.58 -4.32 8.30
CA LYS A 404 -11.73 -5.24 7.16
C LYS A 404 -12.29 -4.55 5.92
N THR A 405 -13.26 -3.65 6.08
CA THR A 405 -13.78 -2.86 4.96
C THR A 405 -12.69 -1.98 4.34
N LEU A 406 -11.88 -1.32 5.18
CA LEU A 406 -10.76 -0.51 4.72
C LEU A 406 -9.69 -1.35 4.00
N SER A 407 -9.39 -2.57 4.47
CA SER A 407 -8.42 -3.44 3.79
C SER A 407 -8.90 -3.91 2.41
N ILE A 408 -10.18 -4.28 2.29
CA ILE A 408 -10.80 -4.67 1.02
C ILE A 408 -10.75 -3.51 0.01
N ILE A 409 -11.12 -2.31 0.45
CA ILE A 409 -11.08 -1.10 -0.39
C ILE A 409 -9.64 -0.82 -0.87
N SER A 410 -8.67 -0.99 0.02
CA SER A 410 -7.26 -0.70 -0.26
C SER A 410 -6.59 -1.78 -1.10
N LYS A 411 -7.19 -2.98 -1.24
CA LYS A 411 -6.60 -4.12 -1.97
C LYS A 411 -5.20 -4.48 -1.49
N ASP A 412 -4.94 -4.34 -0.19
CA ASP A 412 -3.68 -4.74 0.42
C ASP A 412 -3.62 -6.27 0.52
N LYS A 413 -2.66 -6.89 -0.19
CA LYS A 413 -2.40 -8.33 -0.13
C LYS A 413 -1.77 -8.73 1.21
N GLU A 414 -1.24 -7.76 1.95
CA GLU A 414 -0.59 -7.94 3.24
C GLU A 414 -1.50 -7.52 4.40
N ALA A 415 -2.82 -7.44 4.15
CA ALA A 415 -3.80 -7.09 5.15
C ALA A 415 -3.74 -8.02 6.37
N LYS A 416 -3.56 -7.41 7.55
CA LYS A 416 -3.38 -8.11 8.82
C LYS A 416 -4.73 -8.41 9.44
N HIS A 417 -4.99 -9.69 9.71
CA HIS A 417 -6.24 -10.18 10.33
C HIS A 417 -5.96 -11.20 11.43
N TYR A 418 -4.99 -10.90 12.30
CA TYR A 418 -4.61 -11.75 13.42
C TYR A 418 -5.58 -11.53 14.59
N CYS A 419 -6.81 -12.00 14.42
CA CYS A 419 -7.91 -11.78 15.36
C CYS A 419 -8.27 -13.07 16.11
N PHE A 420 -8.37 -12.98 17.43
CA PHE A 420 -8.99 -14.00 18.27
C PHE A 420 -10.33 -13.49 18.82
N LYS A 421 -11.40 -14.29 18.70
CA LYS A 421 -12.71 -13.93 19.23
C LYS A 421 -12.83 -14.41 20.68
N ALA A 422 -13.11 -13.49 21.59
CA ALA A 422 -13.30 -13.77 23.01
C ALA A 422 -14.67 -13.29 23.49
N LYS A 423 -15.08 -13.75 24.67
CA LYS A 423 -16.26 -13.24 25.39
C LYS A 423 -15.82 -12.58 26.68
N ILE A 424 -16.40 -11.44 26.98
CA ILE A 424 -16.22 -10.77 28.27
C ILE A 424 -17.54 -10.79 29.04
N ASP A 425 -17.42 -11.00 30.34
CA ASP A 425 -18.51 -10.79 31.28
C ASP A 425 -18.49 -9.33 31.75
N TYR A 426 -19.63 -8.67 31.76
CA TYR A 426 -19.77 -7.32 32.33
C TYR A 426 -21.10 -7.16 33.08
N THR A 427 -21.12 -6.27 34.06
CA THR A 427 -22.28 -6.11 34.95
C THR A 427 -22.88 -4.72 34.80
N VAL A 428 -24.13 -4.62 34.36
CA VAL A 428 -24.86 -3.34 34.36
C VAL A 428 -25.67 -3.19 35.65
N VAL A 429 -25.56 -2.03 36.29
CA VAL A 429 -26.34 -1.64 37.47
C VAL A 429 -27.44 -0.64 37.06
N ASN A 430 -28.70 -1.04 37.21
CA ASN A 430 -29.89 -0.21 36.94
C ASN A 430 -30.71 -0.05 38.22
N GLY A 431 -30.41 1.00 38.99
CA GLY A 431 -30.99 1.17 40.34
C GLY A 431 -30.52 0.06 41.27
N ALA A 432 -31.45 -0.66 41.91
CA ALA A 432 -31.14 -1.79 42.78
C ALA A 432 -30.90 -3.13 42.04
N LYS A 433 -31.13 -3.20 40.72
CA LYS A 433 -30.96 -4.44 39.94
C LYS A 433 -29.57 -4.52 39.31
N ARG A 434 -28.89 -5.64 39.57
CA ARG A 434 -27.58 -6.00 39.00
C ARG A 434 -27.78 -7.10 37.95
N CYS A 435 -27.46 -6.82 36.70
CA CYS A 435 -27.61 -7.78 35.59
C CYS A 435 -26.24 -8.08 34.96
N ASN A 436 -25.93 -9.37 34.76
CA ASN A 436 -24.69 -9.83 34.11
C ASN A 436 -24.96 -10.12 32.63
N TYR A 437 -24.06 -9.65 31.77
CA TYR A 437 -24.13 -9.78 30.33
C TYR A 437 -22.83 -10.34 29.79
N LYS A 438 -22.91 -10.97 28.61
CA LYS A 438 -21.76 -11.42 27.83
C LYS A 438 -21.70 -10.65 26.54
N GLU A 439 -20.55 -10.04 26.25
CA GLU A 439 -20.29 -9.38 24.96
C GLU A 439 -19.17 -10.11 24.22
N ASP A 440 -19.35 -10.30 22.91
CA ASP A 440 -18.28 -10.76 22.05
C ASP A 440 -17.29 -9.62 21.74
N VAL A 441 -16.01 -9.86 21.97
CA VAL A 441 -14.92 -8.94 21.65
C VAL A 441 -13.87 -9.61 20.77
N ILE A 442 -12.98 -8.81 20.20
CA ILE A 442 -11.88 -9.28 19.38
C ILE A 442 -10.57 -8.85 20.04
N ILE A 443 -9.65 -9.79 20.24
CA ILE A 443 -8.25 -9.52 20.56
C ILE A 443 -7.50 -9.51 19.22
N ASP A 444 -7.13 -8.31 18.76
CA ASP A 444 -6.41 -8.07 17.51
C ASP A 444 -4.91 -7.96 17.77
N SER A 445 -4.15 -8.98 17.40
CA SER A 445 -2.68 -8.97 17.53
C SER A 445 -1.99 -8.32 16.34
N SER A 446 -2.71 -7.66 15.43
CA SER A 446 -2.10 -7.02 14.26
C SER A 446 -1.14 -5.88 14.58
N CYS A 447 -1.10 -5.36 15.80
CA CYS A 447 -0.14 -4.35 16.26
C CYS A 447 1.10 -4.94 16.95
N TYR A 448 1.06 -6.22 17.34
CA TYR A 448 2.03 -6.83 18.24
C TYR A 448 2.55 -8.15 17.66
N GLN A 449 3.70 -8.62 18.14
CA GLN A 449 4.13 -10.00 17.90
C GLN A 449 3.58 -10.87 19.02
N ASN A 450 3.03 -12.02 18.67
CA ASN A 450 2.59 -13.00 19.65
C ASN A 450 3.56 -14.19 19.66
N GLU A 451 3.82 -14.74 20.84
CA GLU A 451 4.67 -15.91 21.04
C GLU A 451 3.87 -17.22 21.02
N THR A 452 2.54 -17.12 21.03
CA THR A 452 1.62 -18.26 21.04
C THR A 452 1.00 -18.54 19.66
N ALA A 453 1.34 -17.76 18.63
CA ALA A 453 0.72 -17.80 17.30
C ALA A 453 1.74 -17.74 16.15
#